data_AF-A0A2A3AW73-F1
#
_entry.id   AF-A0A2A3AW73-F1
#
_cell.length_a   1.000
_cell.length_b   1.000
_cell.length_c   1.000
_cell.angle_alpha   90.00
_cell.angle_beta   90.00
_cell.angle_gamma   90.00
#
_symmetry.space_group_name_H-M   'P 1'
#
loop_
_entity.id
_entity.type
_entity.pdbx_description
1 polymer ?
#
loop_
_entity_poly.entity_id
_entity_poly.type
_entity_poly.pdbx_seq_one_letter_code
_entity_poly.pdbx_strand_id
1 'polypeptide(L)'
;MSAKTLLKGMLAYQARANDELVEKLAGMDPSRDAGERHAAIRLMNHIHVVARIFAAHLKGVAHGYASDNTPDTPEPRALRAALAEIDGWYLDYLEAVSEQRLADPVAFTFTDGDRGCMTRQEMLIHIVLHGSYHRGEIGRMLAAIALSPPWDTYAVHLHQAEPARRLRHGRHPAGV
;
A
#
# COMPACT_ATOMS: atom_id res chain seq x y z
N MET A 1 -21.42 -5.17 -5.52
CA MET A 1 -20.19 -5.09 -4.71
C MET A 1 -20.24 -3.75 -4.01
N SER A 2 -20.20 -3.71 -2.67
CA SER A 2 -20.19 -2.41 -1.97
C SER A 2 -18.81 -1.78 -2.03
N ALA A 3 -18.72 -0.47 -1.78
CA ALA A 3 -17.44 0.24 -1.69
C ALA A 3 -16.51 -0.43 -0.65
N LYS A 4 -17.06 -0.86 0.48
CA LYS A 4 -16.33 -1.58 1.54
C LYS A 4 -15.75 -2.91 1.04
N THR A 5 -16.48 -3.67 0.21
CA THR A 5 -15.94 -4.91 -0.39
C THR A 5 -14.76 -4.61 -1.33
N LEU A 6 -14.85 -3.57 -2.15
CA LEU A 6 -13.77 -3.18 -3.07
C LEU A 6 -12.53 -2.71 -2.29
N LEU A 7 -12.73 -1.84 -1.30
CA LEU A 7 -11.65 -1.35 -0.43
C LEU A 7 -10.95 -2.49 0.30
N LYS A 8 -11.70 -3.50 0.77
CA LYS A 8 -11.10 -4.68 1.42
C LYS A 8 -10.16 -5.42 0.48
N GLY A 9 -10.59 -5.65 -0.77
CA GLY A 9 -9.75 -6.25 -1.80
C GLY A 9 -8.50 -5.41 -2.09
N MET A 10 -8.65 -4.09 -2.18
CA MET A 10 -7.53 -3.17 -2.44
C MET A 10 -6.51 -3.11 -1.30
N LEU A 11 -6.96 -3.11 -0.04
CA LEU A 11 -6.08 -3.15 1.13
C LEU A 11 -5.37 -4.50 1.26
N ALA A 12 -6.06 -5.60 1.01
CA ALA A 12 -5.44 -6.93 0.98
C ALA A 12 -4.39 -7.04 -0.15
N TYR A 13 -4.66 -6.43 -1.30
CA TYR A 13 -3.69 -6.28 -2.38
C TYR A 13 -2.46 -5.48 -1.94
N GLN A 14 -2.66 -4.32 -1.32
CA GLN A 14 -1.56 -3.50 -0.80
C GLN A 14 -0.69 -4.29 0.17
N ALA A 15 -1.30 -4.98 1.15
CA ALA A 15 -0.58 -5.76 2.15
C ALA A 15 0.32 -6.82 1.52
N ARG A 16 -0.22 -7.59 0.55
CA ARG A 16 0.56 -8.59 -0.21
C ARG A 16 1.70 -7.93 -0.99
N ALA A 17 1.40 -6.85 -1.71
CA ALA A 17 2.38 -6.19 -2.58
C ALA A 17 3.53 -5.54 -1.79
N ASN A 18 3.22 -4.94 -0.64
CA ASN A 18 4.22 -4.41 0.29
C ASN A 18 5.13 -5.53 0.81
N ASP A 19 4.54 -6.65 1.27
CA ASP A 19 5.28 -7.78 1.82
C ASP A 19 6.23 -8.41 0.79
N GLU A 20 5.72 -8.75 -0.41
CA GLU A 20 6.50 -9.34 -1.49
C GLU A 20 7.67 -8.46 -1.92
N LEU A 21 7.45 -7.14 -1.99
CA LEU A 21 8.50 -6.22 -2.43
C LEU A 21 9.58 -6.04 -1.37
N VAL A 22 9.22 -5.86 -0.09
CA VAL A 22 10.23 -5.73 0.97
C VAL A 22 10.95 -7.04 1.23
N GLU A 23 10.27 -8.19 1.12
CA GLU A 23 10.93 -9.50 1.16
C GLU A 23 12.00 -9.61 0.08
N LYS A 24 11.69 -9.20 -1.15
CA LYS A 24 12.66 -9.19 -2.25
C LYS A 24 13.86 -8.29 -1.92
N LEU A 25 13.64 -7.08 -1.41
CA LEU A 25 14.70 -6.15 -1.02
C LEU A 25 15.57 -6.70 0.13
N ALA A 26 14.95 -7.39 1.09
CA ALA A 26 15.63 -8.03 2.20
C ALA A 26 16.52 -9.20 1.75
N GLY A 27 16.11 -9.91 0.69
CA GLY A 27 16.87 -11.01 0.10
C GLY A 27 17.99 -10.60 -0.87
N MET A 28 18.12 -9.31 -1.20
CA MET A 28 19.21 -8.80 -2.03
C MET A 28 20.53 -8.78 -1.27
N ASP A 29 21.63 -9.12 -1.96
CA ASP A 29 23.00 -8.92 -1.46
C ASP A 29 23.24 -7.41 -1.18
N PRO A 30 23.52 -7.01 0.07
CA PRO A 30 23.74 -5.60 0.41
C PRO A 30 24.95 -4.96 -0.27
N SER A 31 25.92 -5.75 -0.74
CA SER A 31 27.14 -5.26 -1.39
C SER A 31 26.96 -4.94 -2.87
N ARG A 32 25.94 -5.52 -3.50
CA ARG A 32 25.66 -5.36 -4.92
C ARG A 32 24.54 -4.34 -5.12
N ASP A 33 24.75 -3.40 -6.05
CA ASP A 33 23.75 -2.38 -6.40
C ASP A 33 23.24 -1.63 -5.16
N ALA A 34 24.16 -1.32 -4.23
CA ALA A 34 23.86 -0.84 -2.89
C ALA A 34 23.10 0.50 -2.89
N GLY A 35 23.36 1.36 -3.89
CA GLY A 35 22.68 2.64 -4.06
C GLY A 35 21.19 2.44 -4.40
N GLU A 36 20.90 1.63 -5.42
CA GLU A 36 19.55 1.29 -5.86
C GLU A 36 18.78 0.54 -4.77
N ARG A 37 19.44 -0.40 -4.08
CA ARG A 37 18.86 -1.10 -2.93
C ARG A 37 18.48 -0.12 -1.82
N HIS A 38 19.38 0.80 -1.46
CA HIS A 38 19.11 1.81 -0.43
C HIS A 38 17.95 2.73 -0.84
N ALA A 39 17.94 3.22 -2.08
CA ALA A 39 16.89 4.07 -2.61
C ALA A 39 15.52 3.36 -2.59
N ALA A 40 15.47 2.09 -3.00
CA ALA A 40 14.24 1.29 -2.96
C ALA A 40 13.72 1.08 -1.54
N ILE A 41 14.60 0.80 -0.57
CA ILE A 41 14.21 0.68 0.85
C ILE A 41 13.71 2.02 1.39
N ARG A 42 14.39 3.13 1.06
CA ARG A 42 13.97 4.47 1.47
C ARG A 42 12.60 4.86 0.92
N LEU A 43 12.28 4.40 -0.30
CA LEU A 43 10.99 4.61 -0.92
C LEU A 43 9.89 3.70 -0.34
N MET A 44 10.21 2.46 0.04
CA MET A 44 9.29 1.62 0.84
C MET A 44 9.04 2.22 2.23
N ASN A 45 10.04 2.83 2.84
CA ASN A 45 9.88 3.53 4.11
C ASN A 45 8.98 4.76 3.98
N HIS A 46 9.10 5.51 2.89
CA HIS A 46 8.17 6.60 2.58
C HIS A 46 6.72 6.11 2.50
N ILE A 47 6.45 5.01 1.78
CA ILE A 47 5.13 4.37 1.73
C ILE A 47 4.62 4.05 3.15
N HIS A 48 5.46 3.46 3.99
CA HIS A 48 5.12 3.16 5.38
C HIS A 48 4.79 4.43 6.19
N VAL A 49 5.62 5.46 6.12
CA VAL A 49 5.44 6.72 6.88
C VAL A 49 4.15 7.42 6.47
N VAL A 50 3.87 7.53 5.17
CA VAL A 50 2.60 8.11 4.67
C VAL A 50 1.40 7.31 5.18
N ALA A 51 1.47 5.97 5.16
CA ALA A 51 0.42 5.11 5.72
C ALA A 51 0.22 5.37 7.24
N ARG A 52 1.30 5.57 8.00
CA ARG A 52 1.21 5.92 9.44
C ARG A 52 0.57 7.28 9.67
N ILE A 53 0.91 8.28 8.86
CA ILE A 53 0.34 9.63 8.94
C ILE A 53 -1.18 9.60 8.69
N PHE A 54 -1.62 8.97 7.60
CA PHE A 54 -3.04 8.86 7.28
C PHE A 54 -3.80 8.00 8.30
N ALA A 55 -3.20 6.95 8.85
CA ALA A 55 -3.79 6.19 9.94
C ALA A 55 -4.04 7.05 11.20
N ALA A 56 -3.10 7.94 11.54
CA ALA A 56 -3.27 8.88 12.65
C ALA A 56 -4.38 9.91 12.37
N HIS A 57 -4.48 10.41 11.13
CA HIS A 57 -5.60 11.28 10.72
C HIS A 57 -6.95 10.58 10.87
N LEU A 58 -7.06 9.33 10.42
CA LEU A 58 -8.28 8.53 10.58
C LEU A 58 -8.65 8.29 12.05
N LYS A 59 -7.64 8.15 12.93
CA LYS A 59 -7.80 8.02 14.39
C LYS A 59 -8.11 9.34 15.09
N GLY A 60 -7.87 10.49 14.45
CA GLY A 60 -7.97 11.81 15.08
C GLY A 60 -6.88 12.07 16.13
N VAL A 61 -5.68 11.51 15.95
CA VAL A 61 -4.53 11.71 16.84
C VAL A 61 -3.35 12.34 16.10
N ALA A 62 -2.41 12.94 16.83
CA ALA A 62 -1.19 13.47 16.23
C ALA A 62 -0.32 12.34 15.65
N HIS A 63 0.17 12.52 14.42
CA HIS A 63 1.03 11.53 13.75
C HIS A 63 2.49 11.57 14.20
N GLY A 64 2.99 12.72 14.67
CA GLY A 64 4.35 12.86 15.22
C GLY A 64 5.49 12.87 14.21
N TYR A 65 5.19 12.94 12.91
CA TYR A 65 6.18 13.02 11.83
C TYR A 65 6.44 14.47 11.42
N ALA A 66 7.71 14.84 11.28
CA ALA A 66 8.14 16.14 10.74
C ALA A 66 8.25 16.15 9.20
N SER A 67 8.30 14.97 8.58
CA SER A 67 8.38 14.76 7.13
C SER A 67 7.70 13.44 6.75
N ASP A 68 7.45 13.25 5.46
CA ASP A 68 6.88 12.03 4.87
C ASP A 68 7.89 10.86 4.77
N ASN A 69 9.06 10.99 5.39
CA ASN A 69 10.07 9.96 5.52
C ASN A 69 10.83 10.13 6.83
N THR A 70 11.50 9.09 7.32
CA THR A 70 12.41 9.20 8.48
C THR A 70 13.80 9.70 8.05
N PRO A 71 14.58 10.32 8.96
CA PRO A 71 15.96 10.70 8.66
C PRO A 71 16.78 9.49 8.18
N ASP A 72 16.74 8.42 8.97
CA ASP A 72 17.46 7.17 8.68
C ASP A 72 16.62 6.23 7.82
N THR A 73 17.31 5.46 6.99
CA THR A 73 16.70 4.36 6.23
C THR A 73 16.68 3.10 7.12
N PRO A 74 15.52 2.49 7.37
CA PRO A 74 15.42 1.34 8.27
C PRO A 74 16.03 0.07 7.67
N GLU A 75 16.36 -0.88 8.54
CA GLU A 75 16.69 -2.24 8.12
C GLU A 75 15.48 -2.93 7.44
N PRO A 76 15.65 -3.64 6.31
CA PRO A 76 14.53 -4.21 5.56
C PRO A 76 13.63 -5.14 6.36
N ARG A 77 14.20 -5.93 7.28
CA ARG A 77 13.41 -6.83 8.13
C ARG A 77 12.52 -6.05 9.11
N ALA A 78 13.04 -4.96 9.68
CA ALA A 78 12.26 -4.10 10.56
C ALA A 78 11.17 -3.37 9.77
N LEU A 79 11.48 -2.89 8.57
CA LEU A 79 10.51 -2.26 7.68
C LEU A 79 9.40 -3.22 7.25
N ARG A 80 9.72 -4.48 6.94
CA ARG A 80 8.72 -5.51 6.61
C ARG A 80 7.72 -5.71 7.75
N ALA A 81 8.21 -5.82 8.98
CA ALA A 81 7.35 -5.95 10.16
C ALA A 81 6.47 -4.71 10.38
N ALA A 82 7.03 -3.51 10.22
CA ALA A 82 6.31 -2.25 10.36
C ALA A 82 5.22 -2.07 9.28
N LEU A 83 5.49 -2.50 8.03
CA LEU A 83 4.49 -2.53 6.96
C LEU A 83 3.37 -3.51 7.27
N ALA A 84 3.68 -4.73 7.70
CA ALA A 84 2.68 -5.72 8.08
C ALA A 84 1.77 -5.23 9.22
N GLU A 85 2.33 -4.53 10.23
CA GLU A 85 1.55 -3.91 11.31
C GLU A 85 0.56 -2.88 10.77
N ILE A 86 1.02 -1.93 9.96
CA ILE A 86 0.16 -0.84 9.47
C ILE A 86 -0.87 -1.34 8.46
N ASP A 87 -0.51 -2.30 7.60
CA ASP A 87 -1.43 -2.92 6.64
C ASP A 87 -2.52 -3.72 7.37
N GLY A 88 -2.16 -4.46 8.43
CA GLY A 88 -3.12 -5.13 9.32
C GLY A 88 -4.08 -4.13 9.98
N TRP A 89 -3.54 -3.01 10.48
CA TRP A 89 -4.37 -1.95 11.07
C TRP A 89 -5.41 -1.39 10.11
N TYR A 90 -5.06 -1.20 8.82
CA TYR A 90 -6.02 -0.72 7.81
C TYR A 90 -7.13 -1.72 7.51
N LEU A 91 -6.81 -3.01 7.49
CA LEU A 91 -7.81 -4.08 7.34
C LEU A 91 -8.77 -4.09 8.53
N ASP A 92 -8.24 -4.03 9.75
CA ASP A 92 -9.05 -3.97 10.98
C ASP A 92 -9.92 -2.71 11.04
N TYR A 93 -9.36 -1.55 10.64
CA TYR A 93 -10.08 -0.30 10.54
C TYR A 93 -11.27 -0.41 9.58
N LEU A 94 -11.05 -0.99 8.39
CA LEU A 94 -12.11 -1.16 7.40
C LEU A 94 -13.21 -2.10 7.90
N GLU A 95 -12.86 -3.18 8.60
CA GLU A 95 -13.84 -4.08 9.22
C GLU A 95 -14.70 -3.35 10.25
N ALA A 96 -14.06 -2.56 11.14
CA ALA A 96 -14.73 -1.86 12.23
C ALA A 96 -15.59 -0.66 11.80
N VAL A 97 -15.20 0.08 10.76
CA VAL A 97 -15.94 1.27 10.31
C VAL A 97 -17.23 0.88 9.58
N SER A 98 -18.33 1.57 9.87
CA SER A 98 -19.59 1.36 9.14
C SER A 98 -19.52 1.95 7.74
N GLU A 99 -20.33 1.41 6.81
CA GLU A 99 -20.36 1.91 5.43
C GLU A 99 -20.77 3.38 5.34
N GLN A 100 -21.67 3.85 6.21
CA GLN A 100 -22.08 5.26 6.26
C GLN A 100 -20.92 6.17 6.65
N ARG A 101 -20.11 5.75 7.62
CA ARG A 101 -18.98 6.54 8.10
C ARG A 101 -17.84 6.62 7.10
N LEU A 102 -17.76 5.71 6.12
CA LEU A 102 -16.77 5.82 5.05
C LEU A 102 -16.88 7.14 4.27
N ALA A 103 -18.08 7.72 4.19
CA ALA A 103 -18.35 8.98 3.51
C ALA A 103 -18.10 10.22 4.39
N ASP A 104 -17.82 10.05 5.69
CA ASP A 104 -17.58 11.18 6.59
C ASP A 104 -16.29 11.91 6.21
N PRO A 105 -16.30 13.25 6.12
CA PRO A 105 -15.09 14.04 5.92
C PRO A 105 -14.18 14.00 7.16
N VAL A 106 -12.88 13.97 6.91
CA VAL A 106 -11.83 14.11 7.91
C VAL A 106 -10.94 15.27 7.49
N ALA A 107 -10.96 16.34 8.27
CA ALA A 107 -10.02 17.44 8.13
C ALA A 107 -8.68 17.05 8.78
N PHE A 108 -7.58 17.40 8.14
CA PHE A 108 -6.23 17.09 8.62
C PHE A 108 -5.24 18.17 8.15
N THR A 109 -3.99 18.04 8.59
CA THR A 109 -2.89 18.92 8.20
C THR A 109 -1.77 18.05 7.65
N PHE A 110 -1.27 18.40 6.47
CA PHE A 110 -0.12 17.77 5.85
C PHE A 110 1.17 18.10 6.61
N THR A 111 2.24 17.36 6.36
CA THR A 111 3.54 17.58 7.01
C THR A 111 4.18 18.92 6.67
N ASP A 112 3.78 19.55 5.56
CA ASP A 112 4.20 20.91 5.17
C ASP A 112 3.36 22.02 5.83
N GLY A 113 2.34 21.66 6.61
CA GLY A 113 1.45 22.58 7.31
C GLY A 113 0.17 22.94 6.55
N ASP A 114 0.02 22.52 5.30
CA ASP A 114 -1.18 22.79 4.51
C ASP A 114 -2.39 22.00 5.02
N ARG A 115 -3.58 22.56 4.82
CA ARG A 115 -4.84 21.96 5.28
C ARG A 115 -5.39 21.00 4.23
N GLY A 116 -5.68 19.78 4.66
CA GLY A 116 -6.35 18.76 3.85
C GLY A 116 -7.77 18.46 4.36
N CYS A 117 -8.61 17.98 3.46
CA CYS A 117 -9.89 17.37 3.81
C CYS A 117 -10.20 16.25 2.83
N MET A 118 -10.45 15.06 3.34
CA MET A 118 -10.81 13.88 2.56
C MET A 118 -11.81 13.05 3.34
N THR A 119 -12.72 12.37 2.67
CA THR A 119 -13.54 11.33 3.30
C THR A 119 -12.67 10.17 3.76
N ARG A 120 -13.18 9.38 4.71
CA ARG A 120 -12.47 8.19 5.20
C ARG A 120 -12.13 7.21 4.07
N GLN A 121 -13.07 6.98 3.14
CA GLN A 121 -12.80 6.13 1.97
C GLN A 121 -11.79 6.73 1.00
N GLU A 122 -11.78 8.06 0.82
CA GLU A 122 -10.78 8.75 -0.01
C GLU A 122 -9.38 8.59 0.58
N MET A 123 -9.23 8.65 1.91
CA MET A 123 -7.95 8.37 2.57
C MET A 123 -7.50 6.91 2.38
N LEU A 124 -8.43 5.94 2.45
CA LEU A 124 -8.13 4.53 2.24
C LEU A 124 -7.70 4.23 0.80
N ILE A 125 -8.35 4.84 -0.21
CA ILE A 125 -7.92 4.68 -1.60
C ILE A 125 -6.63 5.44 -1.88
N HIS A 126 -6.42 6.61 -1.25
CA HIS A 126 -5.20 7.38 -1.39
C HIS A 126 -3.97 6.56 -1.01
N ILE A 127 -3.97 5.90 0.16
CA ILE A 127 -2.81 5.10 0.59
C ILE A 127 -2.53 3.91 -0.33
N VAL A 128 -3.58 3.28 -0.90
CA VAL A 128 -3.43 2.22 -1.91
C VAL A 128 -2.80 2.75 -3.20
N LEU A 129 -3.33 3.85 -3.73
CA LEU A 129 -2.85 4.45 -4.99
C LEU A 129 -1.43 5.02 -4.83
N HIS A 130 -1.17 5.73 -3.74
CA HIS A 130 0.14 6.27 -3.38
C HIS A 130 1.18 5.16 -3.26
N GLY A 131 0.86 4.09 -2.51
CA GLY A 131 1.71 2.91 -2.41
C GLY A 131 1.98 2.30 -3.77
N SER A 132 0.95 2.09 -4.59
CA SER A 132 1.11 1.51 -5.93
C SER A 132 1.97 2.37 -6.87
N TYR A 133 1.87 3.69 -6.79
CA TYR A 133 2.70 4.61 -7.58
C TYR A 133 4.19 4.41 -7.27
N HIS A 134 4.56 4.47 -5.99
CA HIS A 134 5.95 4.32 -5.56
C HIS A 134 6.48 2.89 -5.70
N ARG A 135 5.64 1.86 -5.51
CA ARG A 135 6.06 0.49 -5.82
C ARG A 135 6.32 0.27 -7.31
N GLY A 136 5.58 0.95 -8.19
CA GLY A 136 5.89 0.99 -9.63
C GLY A 136 7.26 1.63 -9.91
N GLU A 137 7.59 2.72 -9.21
CA GLU A 137 8.90 3.37 -9.28
C GLU A 137 10.03 2.43 -8.83
N ILE A 138 9.84 1.73 -7.70
CA ILE A 138 10.77 0.71 -7.21
C ILE A 138 10.90 -0.43 -8.22
N GLY A 139 9.79 -0.86 -8.84
CA GLY A 139 9.81 -1.89 -9.87
C GLY A 139 10.74 -1.51 -11.04
N ARG A 140 10.71 -0.24 -11.44
CA ARG A 140 11.64 0.31 -12.45
C ARG A 140 13.09 0.34 -11.96
N MET A 141 13.33 0.70 -10.70
CA MET A 141 14.67 0.66 -10.10
C MET A 141 15.25 -0.76 -10.11
N LEU A 142 14.46 -1.76 -9.71
CA LEU A 142 14.87 -3.17 -9.74
C LEU A 142 15.18 -3.65 -11.15
N ALA A 143 14.34 -3.28 -12.12
CA ALA A 143 14.57 -3.64 -13.52
C ALA A 143 15.88 -3.06 -14.08
N ALA A 144 16.25 -1.84 -13.65
CA ALA A 144 17.49 -1.18 -14.08
C ALA A 144 18.76 -1.93 -13.64
N ILE A 145 18.69 -2.71 -12.55
CA ILE A 145 19.78 -3.56 -12.05
C ILE A 145 19.59 -5.05 -12.42
N ALA A 146 18.80 -5.31 -13.47
CA ALA A 146 18.50 -6.64 -13.99
C ALA A 146 17.83 -7.59 -12.99
N LEU A 147 17.11 -7.07 -12.01
CA LEU A 147 16.27 -7.84 -11.09
C LEU A 147 14.81 -7.78 -11.53
N SER A 148 14.16 -8.94 -11.70
CA SER A 148 12.74 -8.99 -12.05
C SER A 148 11.87 -8.47 -10.90
N PRO A 149 11.10 -7.39 -11.06
CA PRO A 149 10.23 -6.90 -9.99
C PRO A 149 9.07 -7.89 -9.70
N PRO A 150 8.47 -7.86 -8.50
CA PRO A 150 7.25 -8.63 -8.21
C PRO A 150 6.10 -8.25 -9.14
N TRP A 151 5.13 -9.15 -9.31
CA TRP A 151 3.90 -8.89 -10.06
C TRP A 151 2.91 -8.08 -9.21
N ASP A 152 3.18 -6.78 -9.07
CA ASP A 152 2.38 -5.82 -8.33
C ASP A 152 1.19 -5.31 -9.17
N THR A 153 0.17 -6.16 -9.31
CA THR A 153 -1.09 -5.75 -9.95
C THR A 153 -2.29 -6.31 -9.20
N TYR A 154 -3.38 -5.53 -9.17
CA TYR A 154 -4.63 -5.96 -8.56
C TYR A 154 -5.22 -7.20 -9.25
N ALA A 155 -5.07 -7.31 -10.58
CA ALA A 155 -5.53 -8.47 -11.33
C ALA A 155 -4.80 -9.75 -10.90
N VAL A 156 -3.47 -9.70 -10.71
CA VAL A 156 -2.70 -10.86 -10.21
C VAL A 156 -3.17 -11.24 -8.81
N HIS A 157 -3.32 -10.26 -7.91
CA HIS A 157 -3.82 -10.51 -6.56
C HIS A 157 -5.20 -11.20 -6.57
N LEU A 158 -6.17 -10.68 -7.32
CA LEU A 158 -7.51 -11.27 -7.39
C LEU A 158 -7.50 -12.73 -7.86
N HIS A 159 -6.68 -13.07 -8.86
CA HIS A 159 -6.66 -14.43 -9.39
C HIS A 159 -5.82 -15.40 -8.55
N GLN A 160 -4.94 -14.89 -7.67
CA GLN A 160 -4.27 -15.69 -6.65
C GLN A 160 -5.19 -15.95 -5.46
N ALA A 161 -5.89 -14.91 -4.98
CA ALA A 161 -6.83 -15.00 -3.87
C ALA A 161 -8.10 -15.79 -4.24
N GLU A 162 -8.54 -15.70 -5.50
CA GLU A 162 -9.73 -16.38 -6.01
C GLU A 162 -9.44 -17.13 -7.33
N PRO A 163 -8.71 -18.26 -7.30
CA PRO A 163 -8.30 -19.00 -8.50
C PRO A 163 -9.47 -19.42 -9.39
N ALA A 164 -10.63 -19.68 -8.80
CA ALA A 164 -11.86 -20.06 -9.50
C ALA A 164 -12.33 -19.00 -10.52
N ARG A 165 -11.90 -17.73 -10.40
CA ARG A 165 -12.20 -16.68 -11.40
C ARG A 165 -11.68 -17.01 -12.78
N ARG A 166 -10.58 -17.79 -12.87
CA ARG A 166 -10.01 -18.23 -14.15
C ARG A 166 -10.90 -19.23 -14.89
N LEU A 167 -11.82 -19.89 -14.19
CA LEU A 167 -12.74 -20.89 -14.75
C LEU A 167 -14.06 -20.26 -15.24
N ARG A 168 -14.26 -18.96 -15.04
CA ARG A 168 -15.43 -18.25 -15.55
C ARG A 168 -15.27 -18.00 -17.05
N HIS A 169 -15.65 -18.99 -17.85
CA HIS A 169 -15.89 -18.77 -19.27
C HIS A 169 -17.05 -17.77 -19.44
N GLY A 170 -16.84 -16.76 -20.28
CA GLY A 170 -17.87 -15.78 -20.59
C GLY A 170 -19.15 -16.49 -21.01
N ARG A 171 -20.26 -16.20 -20.34
CA ARG A 171 -21.57 -16.49 -20.92
C ARG A 171 -21.63 -15.67 -22.21
N HIS A 172 -21.45 -16.33 -23.36
CA HIS A 172 -22.01 -15.81 -24.60
C HIS A 172 -23.50 -15.59 -24.33
N PRO A 173 -24.08 -14.41 -24.58
CA PRO A 173 -25.52 -14.30 -24.68
C PRO A 173 -25.93 -15.16 -25.88
N ALA A 174 -26.46 -16.35 -25.59
CA ALA A 174 -27.15 -17.14 -26.58
C ALA A 174 -28.50 -16.45 -26.86
N GLY A 175 -28.65 -15.95 -28.08
CA GLY A 175 -29.95 -15.67 -28.70
C GLY A 175 -30.56 -14.30 -28.42
N VAL A 176 -30.53 -13.45 -29.44
CA VAL A 176 -31.74 -12.80 -29.95
C VAL A 176 -31.89 -13.23 -31.41
#